data_AF-I8WUC8-F1
#
_entry.id   AF-I8WUC8-F1
#
_cell.length_a   1.000
_cell.length_b   1.000
_cell.length_c   1.000
_cell.angle_alpha   90.00
_cell.angle_beta   90.00
_cell.angle_gamma   90.00
#
_symmetry.space_group_name_H-M   'P 1'
#
loop_
_entity.id
_entity.type
_entity.pdbx_description
1 polymer ?
#
loop_
_entity_poly.entity_id
_entity_poly.type
_entity_poly.pdbx_seq_one_letter_code
_entity_poly.pdbx_strand_id
1 'polypeptide(L)' 'MNKTETALLYFPDSTPKVAVRHLMRWIAQCAPLLHALETTGYHPCQKSFTCRQLQLVYLHLGEP' A
#
# COMPACT_ATOMS: atom_id res chain seq x y z
N MET A 1 7.34 -7.78 -0.16
CA MET A 1 7.79 -6.54 0.53
C MET A 1 6.83 -6.24 1.68
N ASN A 2 7.33 -5.78 2.83
CA ASN A 2 6.49 -5.52 4.00
C ASN A 2 5.69 -4.21 3.81
N LYS A 3 4.46 -4.14 4.35
CA LYS A 3 3.65 -2.92 4.32
C LYS A 3 4.37 -1.74 4.98
N THR A 4 5.09 -2.01 6.05
CA THR A 4 5.87 -0.99 6.77
C THR A 4 6.98 -0.40 5.92
N GLU A 5 7.78 -1.23 5.25
CA GLU A 5 8.85 -0.77 4.37
C GLU A 5 8.28 0.04 3.22
N THR A 6 7.24 -0.49 2.57
CA THR A 6 6.54 0.22 1.47
C THR A 6 6.06 1.58 1.95
N ALA A 7 5.42 1.64 3.12
CA ALA A 7 4.90 2.89 3.66
C ALA A 7 6.00 3.90 4.02
N LEU A 8 7.14 3.43 4.53
CA LEU A 8 8.27 4.30 4.86
C LEU A 8 8.96 4.86 3.61
N LEU A 9 8.88 4.19 2.46
CA LEU A 9 9.34 4.75 1.20
C LEU A 9 8.51 5.98 0.80
N TYR A 10 7.17 5.88 0.90
CA TYR A 10 6.29 7.02 0.60
C TYR A 10 6.29 8.11 1.68
N PHE A 11 6.51 7.74 2.94
CA PHE A 11 6.42 8.64 4.09
C PHE A 11 7.67 8.51 4.99
N PRO A 12 8.86 8.94 4.50
CA PRO A 12 10.12 8.74 5.23
C PRO A 12 10.19 9.49 6.56
N ASP A 13 9.50 10.63 6.68
CA ASP A 13 9.46 11.43 7.92
C ASP A 13 8.47 10.87 8.97
N SER A 14 7.68 9.86 8.61
CA SER A 14 6.68 9.29 9.51
C SER A 14 7.22 8.11 10.31
N THR A 15 6.75 7.97 11.55
CA THR A 15 7.00 6.73 12.31
C THR A 15 6.37 5.53 11.59
N PRO A 16 6.90 4.30 11.74
CA PRO A 16 6.40 3.12 11.02
C PRO A 16 4.88 2.88 11.13
N LYS A 17 4.31 3.10 12.31
CA LYS A 17 2.85 2.97 12.53
C LYS A 17 2.05 4.04 11.79
N VAL A 18 2.56 5.28 11.79
CA VAL A 18 1.90 6.41 11.11
C VAL A 18 2.01 6.23 9.61
N ALA A 19 3.19 5.91 9.08
CA ALA A 19 3.42 5.65 7.66
C ALA A 19 2.42 4.62 7.12
N VAL A 20 2.27 3.47 7.78
CA VAL A 20 1.31 2.44 7.36
C VAL A 20 -0.13 2.95 7.39
N ARG A 21 -0.53 3.71 8.42
CA ARG A 21 -1.88 4.31 8.48
C ARG A 21 -2.12 5.27 7.32
N HIS A 22 -1.14 6.10 6.98
CA HIS A 22 -1.21 7.01 5.85
C HIS A 22 -1.36 6.25 4.54
N LEU A 23 -0.48 5.28 4.29
CA LEU A 23 -0.54 4.44 3.09
C LEU A 23 -1.89 3.72 2.96
N MET A 24 -2.38 3.11 4.04
CA MET A 24 -3.66 2.39 4.02
C MET A 24 -4.86 3.33 3.79
N ARG A 25 -4.81 4.55 4.34
CA ARG A 25 -5.83 5.58 4.08
C ARG A 25 -5.80 6.04 2.62
N TRP A 26 -4.61 6.24 2.04
CA TRP A 26 -4.46 6.55 0.61
C TRP A 26 -5.01 5.44 -0.29
N ILE A 27 -4.67 4.18 -0.01
CA ILE A 27 -5.21 3.03 -0.73
C ILE A 27 -6.74 3.00 -0.63
N ALA A 28 -7.30 3.23 0.55
CA ALA A 28 -8.75 3.25 0.76
C ALA A 28 -9.46 4.44 0.07
N GLN A 29 -8.77 5.57 -0.10
CA GLN A 29 -9.30 6.74 -0.81
C GLN A 29 -9.22 6.56 -2.34
N CYS A 30 -8.34 5.71 -2.84
CA CYS A 30 -8.21 5.40 -4.25
C CYS A 30 -9.03 4.14 -4.60
N ALA A 31 -10.33 4.33 -4.85
CA ALA A 31 -11.26 3.27 -5.23
C ALA A 31 -10.75 2.34 -6.37
N PRO A 32 -10.17 2.84 -7.48
CA PRO A 32 -9.67 1.96 -8.54
C PRO A 32 -8.49 1.10 -8.08
N LEU A 33 -7.58 1.62 -7.25
CA LEU A 33 -6.49 0.85 -6.67
C LEU A 33 -7.00 -0.22 -5.71
N LEU A 34 -7.95 0.14 -4.83
CA LEU A 34 -8.52 -0.81 -3.88
C LEU A 34 -9.20 -1.97 -4.62
N HIS A 35 -10.00 -1.67 -5.66
CA HIS A 35 -10.65 -2.70 -6.45
C HIS A 35 -9.62 -3.59 -7.18
N ALA A 36 -8.60 -3.00 -7.80
CA ALA A 36 -7.52 -3.76 -8.42
C ALA A 36 -6.82 -4.68 -7.40
N LEU A 37 -6.54 -4.20 -6.19
CA LEU A 37 -5.99 -5.03 -5.11
C LEU A 37 -6.94 -6.17 -4.73
N GLU A 38 -8.23 -5.91 -4.54
CA GLU A 38 -9.24 -6.95 -4.22
C GLU A 38 -9.28 -8.05 -5.27
N THR A 39 -9.22 -7.71 -6.57
CA THR A 39 -9.17 -8.72 -7.65
C THR A 39 -7.93 -9.61 -7.62
N THR A 40 -6.86 -9.18 -6.95
CA THR A 40 -5.65 -10.01 -6.73
C THR A 40 -5.73 -10.88 -5.47
N GLY A 41 -6.84 -10.85 -4.74
CA GLY A 41 -7.00 -11.52 -3.45
C GLY A 41 -6.36 -10.75 -2.29
N TYR A 42 -6.29 -9.42 -2.38
CA TYR A 42 -5.79 -8.59 -1.28
C TYR A 42 -6.67 -8.73 -0.03
N HIS A 43 -6.02 -8.90 1.14
CA HIS A 43 -6.70 -8.88 2.42
C HIS A 43 -6.14 -7.76 3.33
N PRO A 44 -6.99 -6.94 3.98
CA PRO A 44 -6.53 -5.85 4.85
C PRO A 44 -5.56 -6.30 5.96
N CYS A 45 -5.79 -7.49 6.51
CA CYS A 45 -4.99 -8.08 7.59
C CYS A 45 -3.65 -8.70 7.14
N GLN A 46 -3.38 -8.77 5.83
CA GLN A 46 -2.11 -9.32 5.35
C GLN A 46 -0.95 -8.41 5.77
N LYS A 47 0.18 -9.00 6.18
CA LYS A 47 1.36 -8.24 6.65
C LYS A 47 2.18 -7.65 5.49
N SER A 48 2.16 -8.29 4.33
CA SER A 48 2.98 -7.95 3.17
C SER A 48 2.15 -7.87 1.90
N PHE A 49 2.59 -7.11 0.91
CA PHE A 49 2.05 -7.17 -0.45
C PHE A 49 2.75 -8.26 -1.25
N THR A 50 1.99 -8.96 -2.10
CA THR A 50 2.58 -9.76 -3.19
C THR A 50 3.21 -8.84 -4.23
N CYS A 51 4.09 -9.37 -5.10
CA CYS A 51 4.72 -8.56 -6.15
C CYS A 51 3.68 -7.86 -7.04
N ARG A 52 2.60 -8.57 -7.39
CA ARG A 52 1.50 -8.02 -8.20
C ARG A 52 0.76 -6.89 -7.48
N GLN A 53 0.48 -7.04 -6.19
CA GLN A 53 -0.18 -6.00 -5.39
C GLN A 53 0.70 -4.77 -5.21
N LEU A 54 2.01 -4.97 -4.99
CA LEU A 54 2.96 -3.87 -4.87
C LEU A 54 3.08 -3.09 -6.18
N GLN A 55 3.07 -3.78 -7.32
CA GLN A 55 3.09 -3.15 -8.63
C GLN A 55 1.84 -2.31 -8.89
N LEU A 56 0.66 -2.76 -8.45
CA LEU A 56 -0.56 -1.94 -8.49
C LEU A 56 -0.44 -0.70 -7.61
N VAL A 57 0.12 -0.84 -6.41
CA VAL A 57 0.40 0.28 -5.51
C VAL A 57 1.28 1.33 -6.21
N TYR A 58 2.40 0.93 -6.83
CA TYR A 58 3.26 1.86 -7.58
C TYR A 58 2.59 2.44 -8.82
N LEU A 59 1.79 1.64 -9.55
CA LEU A 59 1.07 2.11 -10.72
C LEU A 59 0.08 3.23 -10.39
N HIS A 60 -0.61 3.13 -9.25
CA HIS A 60 -1.66 4.07 -8.87
C HIS A 60 -1.18 5.22 -7.97
N LEU A 61 -0.18 5.01 -7.11
CA LEU A 61 0.34 6.02 -6.19
C LEU A 61 1.66 6.65 -6.66
N GLY A 62 2.29 6.10 -7.71
CA GLY A 62 3.61 6.49 -8.20
C GLY A 62 4.72 5.63 -7.56
N GLU A 63 5.90 5.59 -8.19
CA GLU A 63 7.09 5.05 -7.53
C GLU A 63 7.53 6.02 -6.41
N PRO A 64 7.73 5.52 -5.18
CA PRO A 64 8.15 6.35 -4.05
C PRO A 64 9.60 6.83 -4.16
#